data_AF-A0A9E5DR61-F1
#
_entry.id   AF-A0A9E5DR61-F1
#
_cell.length_a   1.000
_cell.length_b   1.000
_cell.length_c   1.000
_cell.angle_alpha   90.00
_cell.angle_beta   90.00
_cell.angle_gamma   90.00
#
_symmetry.space_group_name_H-M   'P 1'
#
loop_
_entity.id
_entity.type
_entity.pdbx_description
1 polymer ?
#
loop_
_entity_poly.entity_id
_entity_poly.type
_entity_poly.pdbx_seq_one_letter_code
_entity_poly.pdbx_strand_id
1 'polypeptide(L)'
;MNVVLNTDEGHVVMTMVTAQVLDHVALSEAGRSAVREWRRGLAPGTVPLDGFTERLNLAIGNFIDERTTRMMRLRGKVKVREDVL
;
A
#
# COMPACT_ATOMS: atom_id res chain seq x y z
N MET A 1 -4.53 15.73 -11.76
CA MET A 1 -3.33 14.89 -11.76
C MET A 1 -3.67 13.65 -10.96
N ASN A 2 -3.65 12.46 -11.58
CA ASN A 2 -3.93 11.22 -10.87
C ASN A 2 -2.63 10.75 -10.20
N VAL A 3 -2.64 10.56 -8.89
CA VAL A 3 -1.47 10.18 -8.09
C VAL A 3 -1.53 8.68 -7.86
N VAL A 4 -0.91 7.88 -8.72
CA VAL A 4 -0.91 6.42 -8.58
C VAL A 4 0.38 5.99 -7.89
N LEU A 5 0.26 5.43 -6.69
CA LEU A 5 1.37 4.89 -5.90
C LEU A 5 1.65 3.45 -6.30
N ASN A 6 2.93 3.11 -6.48
CA ASN A 6 3.39 1.73 -6.46
C ASN A 6 3.48 1.19 -5.03
N THR A 7 3.75 -0.11 -4.87
CA THR A 7 3.81 -0.81 -3.57
C THR A 7 4.81 -0.16 -2.60
N ASP A 8 5.99 0.24 -3.09
CA ASP A 8 7.01 0.88 -2.25
C ASP A 8 6.60 2.30 -1.83
N GLU A 9 6.00 3.06 -2.75
CA GLU A 9 5.46 4.39 -2.46
C GLU A 9 4.29 4.32 -1.46
N GLY A 10 3.42 3.32 -1.59
CA GLY A 10 2.34 3.04 -0.64
C GLY A 10 2.89 2.70 0.75
N HIS A 11 3.94 1.90 0.83
CA HIS A 11 4.64 1.59 2.08
C HIS A 11 5.25 2.83 2.73
N VAL A 12 5.89 3.70 1.95
CA VAL A 12 6.46 4.97 2.45
C VAL A 12 5.38 5.85 3.06
N VAL A 13 4.26 6.04 2.35
CA VAL A 13 3.12 6.83 2.86
C VAL A 13 2.56 6.22 4.15
N MET A 14 2.31 4.91 4.18
CA MET A 14 1.84 4.19 5.36
C MET A 14 2.78 4.35 6.56
N THR A 15 4.09 4.25 6.33
CA THR A 15 5.12 4.39 7.35
C THR A 15 5.15 5.81 7.92
N MET A 16 5.06 6.84 7.08
CA MET A 16 5.04 8.23 7.51
C MET A 16 3.80 8.55 8.35
N VAL A 17 2.61 8.13 7.87
CA VAL A 17 1.35 8.37 8.59
C VAL A 17 1.33 7.66 9.93
N THR A 18 1.76 6.39 9.98
CA THR A 18 1.81 5.65 11.25
C THR A 18 2.84 6.21 12.24
N ALA A 19 3.96 6.76 11.76
CA ALA A 19 4.91 7.46 12.61
C ALA A 19 4.26 8.68 13.26
N GLN A 20 3.56 9.52 12.47
CA GLN A 20 2.83 10.68 12.99
C GLN A 20 1.78 10.28 14.04
N VAL A 21 1.06 9.18 13.83
CA VAL A 21 0.11 8.64 14.81
C VAL A 21 0.80 8.20 16.09
N LEU A 22 1.91 7.46 16.00
CA LEU A 22 2.65 6.97 17.17
C LEU A 22 3.27 8.09 18.01
N ASP A 23 3.70 9.17 17.35
CA ASP A 23 4.42 10.28 17.99
C ASP A 23 3.47 11.33 18.57
N HIS A 24 2.33 11.58 17.93
CA HIS A 24 1.46 12.70 18.28
C HIS A 24 0.10 12.31 18.87
N VAL A 25 -0.33 11.05 18.74
CA VAL A 25 -1.60 10.60 19.34
C VAL A 25 -1.33 9.96 20.69
N ALA A 26 -2.09 10.37 21.71
CA ALA A 26 -2.06 9.75 23.03
C ALA A 26 -2.70 8.35 22.98
N LEU A 27 -1.86 7.35 22.67
CA LEU A 27 -2.22 5.94 22.63
C LEU A 27 -1.76 5.24 23.90
N SER A 28 -2.52 4.23 24.34
CA SER A 28 -2.03 3.27 25.32
C SER A 28 -0.86 2.45 24.75
N GLU A 29 -0.06 1.81 25.62
CA GLU A 29 1.02 0.94 25.17
C GLU A 29 0.53 -0.24 24.32
N ALA A 30 -0.65 -0.77 24.63
CA ALA A 30 -1.32 -1.77 23.81
C ALA A 30 -1.66 -1.22 22.41
N GLY A 31 -2.19 0.01 22.33
CA GLY A 31 -2.48 0.68 21.07
C GLY A 31 -1.23 0.94 20.22
N ARG A 32 -0.15 1.43 20.84
CA ARG A 32 1.15 1.63 20.17
C ARG A 32 1.69 0.31 19.62
N SER A 33 1.61 -0.76 20.41
CA SER A 33 2.07 -2.09 20.00
C SER A 33 1.25 -2.64 18.83
N ALA A 34 -0.08 -2.47 18.86
CA ALA A 34 -0.96 -2.88 17.77
C ALA A 34 -0.64 -2.16 16.45
N VAL A 35 -0.41 -0.84 16.48
CA VAL A 35 -0.03 -0.07 15.28
C VAL A 35 1.32 -0.53 14.72
N ARG A 36 2.31 -0.78 15.60
CA ARG A 36 3.62 -1.29 15.18
C ARG A 36 3.51 -2.69 14.56
N GLU A 37 2.70 -3.56 15.14
CA GLU A 37 2.47 -4.91 14.61
C GLU A 37 1.74 -4.88 13.26
N TRP A 38 0.70 -4.06 13.14
CA TRP A 38 0.00 -3.85 11.88
C TRP A 38 0.96 -3.37 10.78
N ARG A 39 1.84 -2.41 11.10
CA ARG A 39 2.88 -1.93 10.17
C ARG A 39 3.84 -3.05 9.76
N ARG A 40 4.27 -3.90 10.70
CA ARG A 40 5.13 -5.06 10.40
C ARG A 40 4.47 -6.05 9.45
N GLY A 41 3.17 -6.27 9.59
CA GLY A 41 2.38 -7.12 8.68
C GLY A 41 2.27 -6.59 7.24
N LEU A 42 2.66 -5.34 7.00
CA LEU A 42 2.66 -4.68 5.69
C LEU A 42 4.09 -4.40 5.20
N ALA A 43 5.07 -5.23 5.57
CA ALA A 43 6.44 -5.06 5.12
C ALA A 43 6.58 -5.18 3.58
N PRO A 44 7.62 -4.56 2.98
CA PRO A 44 7.89 -4.69 1.55
C PRO A 44 7.97 -6.15 1.07
N GLY A 45 7.37 -6.43 -0.09
CA GLY A 45 7.34 -7.77 -0.69
C GLY A 45 6.28 -8.71 -0.13
N THR A 46 5.41 -8.24 0.79
CA THR A 46 4.30 -9.03 1.34
C THR A 46 3.00 -8.80 0.54
N VAL A 47 2.23 -9.87 0.28
CA VAL A 47 0.91 -9.79 -0.38
C VAL A 47 -0.05 -8.78 0.29
N PRO A 48 -0.10 -8.68 1.65
CA PRO A 48 -0.89 -7.65 2.33
C PRO A 48 -0.57 -6.21 1.92
N LEU A 49 0.68 -5.88 1.62
CA LEU A 49 1.10 -4.53 1.23
C LEU A 49 0.60 -4.15 -0.17
N ASP A 50 0.59 -5.09 -1.11
CA ASP A 50 0.03 -4.88 -2.45
C ASP A 50 -1.47 -4.53 -2.35
N GLY A 51 -2.23 -5.34 -1.61
CA GLY A 51 -3.65 -5.09 -1.39
C GLY A 51 -3.92 -3.78 -0.62
N PHE A 52 -3.03 -3.40 0.31
CA PHE A 52 -3.10 -2.08 0.96
C PHE A 52 -2.91 -0.96 -0.05
N THR A 53 -1.93 -1.07 -0.94
CA THR A 53 -1.60 -0.05 -1.94
C THR A 53 -2.74 0.15 -2.93
N GLU A 54 -3.41 -0.91 -3.36
CA GLU A 54 -4.62 -0.83 -4.19
C GLU A 54 -5.74 -0.06 -3.48
N ARG A 55 -6.01 -0.38 -2.21
CA ARG A 55 -7.03 0.32 -1.42
C ARG A 55 -6.68 1.79 -1.18
N LEU A 56 -5.41 2.09 -0.93
CA LEU A 56 -4.93 3.45 -0.74
C LEU A 56 -5.14 4.28 -2.01
N ASN A 57 -4.77 3.73 -3.17
CA ASN A 57 -4.95 4.41 -4.46
C ASN A 57 -6.42 4.69 -4.79
N LEU A 58 -7.33 3.78 -4.43
CA LEU A 58 -8.77 3.98 -4.55
C LEU A 58 -9.26 5.09 -3.59
N ALA A 59 -8.81 5.06 -2.34
CA ALA A 59 -9.24 6.00 -1.29
C ALA A 59 -8.79 7.45 -1.57
N ILE A 60 -7.60 7.65 -2.13
CA ILE A 60 -7.09 9.00 -2.49
C ILE A 60 -7.74 9.58 -3.76
N GLY A 61 -8.81 8.96 -4.26
CA GLY A 61 -9.65 9.54 -5.30
C GLY A 61 -9.07 9.43 -6.71
N ASN A 62 -8.15 8.50 -6.96
CA ASN A 62 -7.86 8.15 -8.35
C ASN A 62 -9.05 7.38 -8.89
N PHE A 63 -9.75 7.93 -9.88
CA PHE A 63 -10.60 7.13 -10.73
C PHE A 63 -9.69 6.15 -11.49
N ILE A 64 -9.50 4.96 -10.94
CA ILE A 64 -8.70 3.92 -11.56
C ILE A 64 -9.58 3.29 -12.65
N ASP A 65 -9.44 3.79 -13.87
CA ASP A 65 -9.98 3.12 -15.05
C ASP A 65 -9.19 1.82 -15.33
N GLU A 66 -9.74 0.91 -16.15
CA GLU A 66 -9.09 -0.37 -16.47
C GLU A 66 -7.67 -0.22 -17.03
N ARG A 67 -7.41 0.89 -17.72
CA ARG A 67 -6.10 1.22 -18.28
C ARG A 67 -5.09 1.55 -17.18
N THR A 68 -5.51 2.28 -16.16
CA THR A 68 -4.67 2.67 -15.02
C THR A 68 -4.36 1.48 -14.12
N THR A 69 -5.31 0.57 -13.93
CA THR A 69 -5.09 -0.73 -13.26
C THR A 69 -4.00 -1.55 -13.95
N ARG A 70 -4.02 -1.63 -15.29
CA ARG A 70 -2.99 -2.36 -16.05
C ARG A 70 -1.60 -1.75 -15.88
N MET A 71 -1.49 -0.41 -15.83
CA MET A 71 -0.21 0.26 -15.61
C MET A 71 0.39 -0.05 -14.24
N MET A 72 -0.43 -0.14 -13.17
CA MET A 72 0.04 -0.57 -11.85
C MET A 72 0.63 -1.98 -11.87
N ARG A 73 -0.07 -2.92 -12.53
CA ARG A 73 0.38 -4.32 -12.67
C ARG A 73 1.70 -4.46 -13.44
N LEU A 74 1.92 -3.62 -14.46
CA LEU A 74 3.14 -3.64 -15.29
C LEU A 74 4.35 -3.04 -14.57
N ARG A 75 4.17 -2.00 -13.74
CA ARG A 75 5.27 -1.37 -12.98
C ARG A 75 5.69 -2.18 -11.75
N GLY A 76 4.79 -2.94 -11.14
CA GLY A 76 5.12 -3.87 -10.03
C GLY A 76 5.52 -5.29 -10.45
N LYS A 77 5.33 -5.68 -11.72
CA LYS A 77 5.46 -7.03 -12.27
C LYS A 77 5.01 -8.17 -11.33
N VAL A 78 3.73 -8.54 -11.41
CA VAL A 78 3.43 -9.97 -11.50
C VAL A 78 3.70 -10.37 -12.95
N LYS A 79 4.83 -11.03 -13.18
CA LYS A 79 5.13 -11.69 -14.44
C LYS A 79 4.30 -12.97 -14.48
N VAL A 80 3.17 -12.97 -15.20
CA VAL A 80 2.71 -14.21 -15.83
C VAL A 80 2.96 -14.03 -17.32
N ARG A 81 3.91 -14.79 -17.84
CA ARG A 81 4.14 -14.93 -19.28
C ARG A 81 3.14 -15.98 -19.78
N GLU A 82 2.31 -15.56 -20.72
CA GLU A 82 1.70 -16.29 -21.85
C GLU A 82 2.47 -17.58 -22.25
N ASP A 83 1.89 -18.67 -22.75
CA ASP A 83 0.56 -19.00 -23.31
C ASP A 83 0.50 -20.55 -23.54
N VAL A 84 -0.62 -21.04 -24.10
CA VAL A 84 -0.76 -22.21 -25.02
C VAL A 84 -1.47 -23.45 -24.45
N LEU A 85 -2.81 -23.45 -24.47
CA LEU A 85 -3.69 -24.14 -25.46
C LEU A 85 -5.16 -23.80 -25.22
#